data_AF-A0A086ZJ95-F1
#
_entry.id   AF-A0A086ZJ95-F1
#
_cell.length_a   1.000
_cell.length_b   1.000
_cell.length_c   1.000
_cell.angle_alpha   90.00
_cell.angle_beta   90.00
_cell.angle_gamma   90.00
#
_symmetry.space_group_name_H-M   'P 1'
#
loop_
_entity.id
_entity.type
_entity.pdbx_description
1 polymer ?
#
loop_
_entity_poly.entity_id
_entity_poly.type
_entity_poly.pdbx_seq_one_letter_code
_entity_poly.pdbx_strand_id
1 'polypeptide(L)'
;MGTTASLSDELETGQYSSVMSYSGTIGMELANRPVPYHISRCFPGTLESSQCQELVMSACRVAYMCVDVVRGRMPPQNLQRAVSPSCMKRLETMAYLLKNHMRTHRELKEQLCYLPRSCPP
;
A
#
# COMPACT_ATOMS: atom_id res chain seq x y z
N MET A 1 -6.63 7.30 37.45
CA MET A 1 -6.42 5.84 37.52
C MET A 1 -7.61 5.16 36.89
N GLY A 2 -7.40 4.17 36.03
CA GLY A 2 -8.42 3.17 35.70
C GLY A 2 -9.18 3.35 34.38
N THR A 3 -8.56 2.86 33.31
CA THR A 3 -9.14 2.44 32.02
C THR A 3 -10.36 1.52 32.19
N THR A 4 -11.38 1.64 31.33
CA THR A 4 -11.94 0.49 30.58
C THR A 4 -12.58 1.00 29.28
N ALA A 5 -12.03 0.55 28.16
CA ALA A 5 -12.67 0.62 26.86
C ALA A 5 -13.83 -0.39 26.86
N SER A 6 -15.01 0.05 26.41
CA SER A 6 -16.05 -0.88 25.94
C SER A 6 -16.11 -0.76 24.43
N LEU A 7 -15.51 -1.76 23.81
CA LEU A 7 -15.66 -2.13 22.42
C LEU A 7 -17.05 -2.77 22.31
N SER A 8 -17.98 -2.13 21.60
CA SER A 8 -19.23 -2.76 21.18
C SER A 8 -19.63 -2.17 19.85
N ASP A 9 -19.62 -3.06 18.85
CA ASP A 9 -20.34 -3.04 17.59
C ASP A 9 -21.30 -1.85 17.35
N GLU A 10 -20.95 -1.00 16.40
CA GLU A 10 -21.95 -0.30 15.58
C GLU A 10 -21.79 -0.80 14.13
N LEU A 11 -22.35 -2.00 13.91
CA LEU A 11 -22.72 -2.48 12.58
C LEU A 11 -24.15 -1.97 12.29
N GLU A 12 -24.29 -0.70 11.91
CA GLU A 12 -25.57 -0.16 11.44
C GLU A 12 -25.63 -0.15 9.90
N THR A 13 -26.19 -1.25 9.38
CA THR A 13 -27.24 -1.35 8.36
C THR A 13 -27.50 -0.15 7.43
N GLY A 14 -27.12 -0.32 6.15
CA GLY A 14 -28.10 -0.28 5.06
C GLY A 14 -28.47 1.06 4.41
N GLN A 15 -27.57 1.60 3.58
CA GLN A 15 -27.98 2.30 2.36
C GLN A 15 -26.91 2.12 1.28
N TYR A 16 -26.96 0.98 0.57
CA TYR A 16 -26.17 0.77 -0.65
C TYR A 16 -26.73 1.67 -1.78
N SER A 17 -26.50 2.98 -1.63
CA SER A 17 -26.43 3.86 -2.79
C SER A 17 -25.39 3.26 -3.73
N SER A 18 -25.77 3.04 -4.99
CA SER A 18 -24.93 2.47 -6.04
C SER A 18 -23.50 2.99 -5.89
N VAL A 19 -22.59 2.16 -5.36
CA VAL A 19 -21.19 2.50 -5.19
C VAL A 19 -20.70 2.83 -6.59
N MET A 20 -20.51 4.11 -6.87
CA MET A 20 -20.07 4.55 -8.19
C MET A 20 -18.62 4.12 -8.34
N SER A 21 -18.43 2.92 -8.90
CA SER A 21 -17.15 2.30 -9.10
C SER A 21 -16.47 2.83 -10.35
N TYR A 22 -15.19 3.16 -10.25
CA TYR A 22 -14.36 3.46 -11.42
C TYR A 22 -13.36 2.31 -11.61
N SER A 23 -13.35 1.72 -12.79
CA SER A 23 -12.41 0.67 -13.17
C SER A 23 -11.53 1.14 -14.30
N GLY A 24 -10.25 0.80 -14.24
CA GLY A 24 -9.31 1.13 -15.29
C GLY A 24 -8.06 0.28 -15.23
N THR A 25 -7.09 0.61 -16.07
CA THR A 25 -5.82 -0.10 -16.14
C THR A 25 -4.65 0.86 -16.11
N ILE A 26 -3.62 0.52 -15.33
CA ILE A 26 -2.33 1.23 -15.36
C ILE A 26 -1.45 0.54 -16.40
N GLY A 27 -1.02 1.30 -17.41
CA GLY A 27 0.02 0.84 -18.34
C GLY A 27 1.35 0.71 -17.62
N MET A 28 1.96 -0.47 -17.68
CA MET A 28 3.30 -0.70 -17.12
C MET A 28 4.29 -0.92 -18.25
N GLU A 29 5.24 0.01 -18.44
CA GLU A 29 6.28 -0.12 -19.48
C GLU A 29 7.11 -1.40 -19.33
N LEU A 30 7.37 -1.85 -18.09
CA LEU A 30 8.26 -3.00 -17.83
C LEU A 30 7.57 -4.37 -17.83
N ALA A 31 6.26 -4.44 -17.63
CA ALA A 31 5.56 -5.73 -17.42
C ALA A 31 4.79 -6.23 -18.64
N ASN A 32 4.68 -5.42 -19.71
CA ASN A 32 3.86 -5.66 -20.91
C ASN A 32 2.42 -6.19 -20.63
N ARG A 33 1.96 -6.01 -19.38
CA ARG A 33 0.66 -6.43 -18.87
C ARG A 33 0.12 -5.27 -18.03
N PRO A 34 -1.02 -4.68 -18.42
CA PRO A 34 -1.62 -3.62 -17.65
C PRO A 34 -2.10 -4.15 -16.29
N VAL A 35 -1.93 -3.36 -15.23
CA VAL A 35 -2.45 -3.68 -13.90
C VAL A 35 -3.86 -3.12 -13.78
N PRO A 36 -4.90 -3.97 -13.60
CA PRO A 36 -6.25 -3.50 -13.39
C PRO A 36 -6.38 -2.86 -12.00
N TYR A 37 -7.14 -1.77 -11.93
CA TYR A 37 -7.53 -1.14 -10.67
C TYR A 37 -9.03 -0.89 -10.61
N HIS A 38 -9.56 -0.88 -9.39
CA HIS A 38 -10.96 -0.64 -9.11
C HIS A 38 -11.07 0.31 -7.91
N ILE A 39 -11.73 1.44 -8.10
CA ILE A 39 -11.98 2.45 -7.07
C ILE A 39 -13.46 2.41 -6.73
N SER A 40 -13.77 1.97 -5.50
CA SER A 40 -15.11 2.04 -4.93
C SER A 40 -15.26 3.36 -4.16
N ARG A 41 -16.34 4.10 -4.43
CA ARG A 41 -16.66 5.32 -3.69
C ARG A 41 -17.68 5.04 -2.59
N CYS A 42 -17.37 5.46 -1.37
CA CYS A 42 -18.27 5.36 -0.22
C CYS A 42 -18.85 6.73 0.21
N PHE A 43 -18.62 7.79 -0.57
CA PHE A 43 -19.08 9.15 -0.27
C PHE A 43 -19.73 9.82 -1.50
N PRO A 44 -20.70 10.72 -1.31
CA PRO A 44 -21.28 11.49 -2.40
C PRO A 44 -20.26 12.52 -2.92
N GLY A 45 -19.90 12.42 -4.20
CA GLY A 45 -18.98 13.36 -4.86
C GLY A 45 -18.62 12.96 -6.30
N THR A 46 -18.41 13.96 -7.15
CA THR A 46 -17.89 13.78 -8.51
C THR A 46 -16.37 13.76 -8.46
N LEU A 47 -15.77 12.59 -8.71
CA LEU A 47 -14.35 12.47 -9.02
C LEU A 47 -14.22 12.35 -10.53
N GLU A 48 -13.44 13.24 -11.13
CA GLU A 48 -13.06 13.13 -12.53
C GLU A 48 -12.11 11.95 -12.75
N SER A 49 -12.10 11.40 -13.96
CA SER A 49 -11.22 10.26 -14.33
C SER A 49 -9.73 10.56 -14.10
N SER A 50 -9.32 11.82 -14.30
CA SER A 50 -7.97 12.31 -14.00
C SER A 50 -7.62 12.21 -12.51
N GLN A 51 -8.53 12.62 -11.63
CA GLN A 51 -8.35 12.56 -10.18
C GLN A 51 -8.30 11.11 -9.67
N CYS A 52 -9.10 10.23 -10.27
CA CYS A 52 -9.02 8.79 -10.00
C CYS A 52 -7.66 8.21 -10.40
N GLN A 53 -7.11 8.61 -11.55
CA GLN A 53 -5.79 8.18 -11.99
C GLN A 53 -4.69 8.70 -11.06
N GLU A 54 -4.74 9.97 -10.65
CA GLU A 54 -3.80 10.54 -9.68
C GLU A 54 -3.83 9.79 -8.33
N LEU A 55 -5.04 9.47 -7.84
CA LEU A 55 -5.22 8.70 -6.62
C LEU A 55 -4.56 7.32 -6.72
N VAL A 56 -4.80 6.62 -7.84
CA VAL A 56 -4.23 5.30 -8.10
C VAL A 56 -2.70 5.37 -8.16
N MET A 57 -2.15 6.35 -8.88
CA MET A 57 -0.70 6.54 -8.98
C MET A 57 -0.07 6.88 -7.61
N SER A 58 -0.74 7.70 -6.80
CA SER A 58 -0.31 8.01 -5.43
C SER A 58 -0.32 6.77 -4.54
N ALA A 59 -1.40 5.97 -4.59
CA ALA A 59 -1.50 4.72 -3.84
C ALA A 59 -0.40 3.72 -4.25
N CYS A 60 -0.16 3.55 -5.55
CA CYS A 60 0.94 2.74 -6.06
C CYS A 60 2.30 3.24 -5.55
N ARG A 61 2.54 4.56 -5.56
CA ARG A 61 3.77 5.15 -5.05
C ARG A 61 3.98 4.83 -3.57
N VAL A 62 2.95 4.96 -2.74
CA VAL A 62 3.03 4.59 -1.31
C VAL A 62 3.33 3.10 -1.15
N ALA A 63 2.65 2.24 -1.90
CA ALA A 63 2.89 0.79 -1.87
C ALA A 63 4.35 0.45 -2.24
N TYR A 64 4.90 1.08 -3.27
CA TYR A 64 6.29 0.87 -3.67
C TYR A 64 7.29 1.37 -2.61
N MET A 65 7.03 2.52 -1.99
CA MET A 65 7.86 3.00 -0.88
C MET A 65 7.83 2.03 0.31
N CYS A 66 6.67 1.46 0.66
CA CYS A 66 6.56 0.42 1.69
C CYS A 66 7.44 -0.80 1.36
N VAL A 67 7.40 -1.26 0.11
CA VAL A 67 8.21 -2.40 -0.35
C VAL A 67 9.71 -2.07 -0.29
N ASP A 68 10.12 -0.87 -0.68
CA ASP A 68 11.52 -0.45 -0.61
C ASP A 68 12.02 -0.32 0.84
N VAL A 69 11.17 0.10 1.78
CA VAL A 69 11.48 0.07 3.22
C VAL A 69 11.69 -1.36 3.71
N VAL A 70 10.78 -2.29 3.36
CA VAL A 70 10.90 -3.70 3.74
C VAL A 70 12.15 -4.36 3.15
N ARG A 71 12.52 -3.99 1.93
CA ARG A 71 13.76 -4.44 1.27
C ARG A 71 15.03 -3.77 1.82
N GLY A 72 14.89 -2.77 2.70
CA GLY A 72 16.01 -2.01 3.26
C GLY A 72 16.67 -1.03 2.27
N ARG A 73 15.98 -0.66 1.18
CA ARG A 73 16.46 0.31 0.18
C ARG A 73 16.14 1.76 0.52
N MET A 74 15.17 1.99 1.40
CA MET A 74 14.71 3.31 1.83
C MET A 74 14.57 3.37 3.35
N PRO A 75 14.98 4.47 4.01
CA PRO A 75 14.74 4.67 5.43
C PRO A 75 13.24 4.83 5.75
N PRO A 76 12.71 4.21 6.82
CA PRO A 76 11.28 4.29 7.19
C PRO A 76 10.81 5.72 7.49
N GLN A 77 11.71 6.62 7.86
CA GLN A 77 11.43 8.04 8.11
C GLN A 77 10.78 8.73 6.90
N ASN A 78 11.13 8.32 5.68
CA ASN A 78 10.56 8.89 4.45
C ASN A 78 9.07 8.54 4.27
N LEU A 79 8.59 7.51 4.96
CA LEU A 79 7.23 7.01 4.85
C LEU A 79 6.33 7.49 6.01
N GLN A 80 6.89 8.14 7.05
CA GLN A 80 6.14 8.55 8.26
C GLN A 80 4.94 9.46 7.98
N ARG A 81 5.00 10.29 6.93
CA ARG A 81 3.87 11.17 6.55
C ARG A 81 2.80 10.47 5.72
N ALA A 82 3.13 9.31 5.14
CA ALA A 82 2.26 8.60 4.20
C ALA A 82 1.54 7.40 4.84
N VAL A 83 2.05 6.86 5.95
CA VAL A 83 1.47 5.69 6.62
C VAL A 83 1.25 5.92 8.11
N SER A 84 0.30 5.18 8.68
CA SER A 84 0.05 5.23 10.12
C SER A 84 1.25 4.67 10.92
N PRO A 85 1.46 5.10 12.18
CA PRO A 85 2.52 4.58 13.03
C PRO A 85 2.45 3.07 13.26
N SER A 86 1.24 2.50 13.33
CA SER A 86 1.02 1.07 13.48
C SER A 86 1.44 0.29 12.23
N CYS A 87 1.21 0.86 11.03
CA CYS A 87 1.69 0.30 9.78
C CYS A 87 3.23 0.33 9.72
N MET A 88 3.85 1.44 10.14
CA MET A 88 5.31 1.57 10.17
C MET A 88 5.97 0.47 11.00
N LYS A 89 5.47 0.23 12.21
CA LYS A 89 5.99 -0.83 13.09
C LYS A 89 5.90 -2.22 12.45
N ARG A 90 4.84 -2.48 11.68
CA ARG A 90 4.67 -3.74 10.95
C ARG A 90 5.68 -3.87 9.80
N LEU A 91 5.93 -2.79 9.06
CA LEU A 91 6.94 -2.76 8.00
C LEU A 91 8.34 -2.99 8.54
N GLU A 92 8.70 -2.37 9.67
CA GLU A 92 9.98 -2.59 10.35
C GLU A 92 10.13 -4.03 10.83
N THR A 93 9.06 -4.61 11.40
CA THR A 93 9.05 -6.02 11.81
C THR A 93 9.25 -6.94 10.59
N MET A 94 8.54 -6.67 9.50
CA MET A 94 8.68 -7.43 8.25
C MET A 94 10.10 -7.32 7.70
N ALA A 95 10.71 -6.12 7.70
CA ALA A 95 12.09 -5.90 7.27
C ALA A 95 13.08 -6.70 8.15
N TYR A 96 12.87 -6.72 9.46
CA TYR A 96 13.71 -7.47 10.40
C TYR A 96 13.64 -8.99 10.16
N LEU A 97 12.42 -9.53 10.06
CA LEU A 97 12.20 -10.96 9.81
C LEU A 97 12.78 -11.38 8.45
N LEU A 98 12.53 -10.56 7.42
CA LEU A 98 13.04 -10.80 6.07
C LEU A 98 14.57 -10.79 6.06
N LYS A 99 15.19 -9.79 6.72
CA LYS A 99 16.66 -9.71 6.86
C LYS A 99 17.24 -10.95 7.53
N ASN A 100 16.61 -11.46 8.59
CA ASN A 100 17.07 -12.68 9.26
C ASN A 100 16.91 -13.92 8.37
N HIS A 101 15.78 -14.05 7.69
CA HIS A 101 15.51 -15.18 6.80
C HIS A 101 16.44 -15.20 5.57
N MET A 102 16.78 -14.03 5.03
CA MET A 102 17.73 -13.87 3.91
C MET A 102 19.19 -14.18 4.30
N ARG A 103 19.53 -14.21 5.59
CA ARG A 103 20.88 -14.64 6.03
C ARG A 103 21.08 -16.14 5.87
N THR A 104 20.02 -16.92 6.04
CA THR A 104 20.05 -18.38 5.91
C THR A 104 19.77 -18.83 4.48
N HIS A 105 19.07 -18.03 3.67
CA HIS A 105 18.71 -18.38 2.28
C HIS A 105 19.15 -17.28 1.30
N ARG A 106 20.36 -17.42 0.74
CA ARG A 106 20.93 -16.45 -0.23
C ARG A 106 20.15 -16.36 -1.55
N GLU A 107 19.57 -17.46 -2.01
CA GLU A 107 18.79 -17.49 -3.25
C GLU A 107 17.56 -16.58 -3.19
N LEU A 108 16.87 -16.57 -2.04
CA LEU A 108 15.75 -15.66 -1.77
C LEU A 108 16.19 -14.20 -1.73
N LYS A 109 17.41 -13.92 -1.26
CA LYS A 109 17.96 -12.57 -1.29
C LYS A 109 18.10 -12.05 -2.72
N GLU A 110 18.53 -12.89 -3.63
CA GLU A 110 18.69 -12.53 -5.04
C GLU A 110 17.32 -12.31 -5.69
N GLN A 111 16.32 -13.16 -5.46
CA GLN A 111 14.99 -12.93 -6.05
C GLN A 111 14.31 -11.65 -5.55
N LEU A 112 14.44 -11.31 -4.26
CA LEU A 112 13.82 -10.12 -3.66
C LEU A 112 14.59 -8.82 -3.95
N CYS A 113 15.92 -8.86 -4.02
CA CYS A 113 16.75 -7.68 -4.24
C CYS A 113 16.98 -7.34 -5.72
N TYR A 114 16.63 -8.21 -6.67
CA TYR A 114 16.82 -7.94 -8.11
C TYR A 114 15.58 -7.39 -8.80
N LEU A 115 14.44 -7.33 -8.10
CA LEU A 115 13.28 -6.60 -8.61
C LEU A 115 13.66 -5.11 -8.75
N PRO A 116 13.41 -4.48 -9.92
CA PRO A 116 13.80 -3.10 -10.19
C PRO A 116 13.38 -2.18 -9.04
N ARG A 117 14.11 -1.09 -8.81
CA ARG A 117 13.56 0.01 -8.01
C ARG A 117 12.25 0.40 -8.67
N SER A 118 11.16 0.26 -7.93
CA SER A 118 9.81 0.50 -8.44
C SER A 118 9.49 1.99 -8.61
N CYS A 119 10.43 2.90 -8.34
CA CYS A 119 10.35 4.30 -8.72
C CYS A 119 11.77 4.91 -8.79
N PRO A 120 12.17 5.58 -9.88
CA PRO A 120 13.28 6.53 -9.86
C PRO A 120 12.90 7.79 -9.06
N PRO A 121 13.89 8.56 -8.55
CA PRO A 121 13.67 9.77 -7.75
C PRO A 121 12.94 10.88 -8.50
#